data_AF-A0A6H9RF42-F1
#
_entry.id   AF-A0A6H9RF42-F1
#
_cell.length_a   1.000
_cell.length_b   1.000
_cell.length_c   1.000
_cell.angle_alpha   90.00
_cell.angle_beta   90.00
_cell.angle_gamma   90.00
#
_symmetry.space_group_name_H-M   'P 1'
#
loop_
_entity.id
_entity.type
_entity.pdbx_description
1 polymer ?
#
loop_
_entity_poly.entity_id
_entity_poly.type
_entity_poly.pdbx_seq_one_letter_code
_entity_poly.pdbx_strand_id
1 'polypeptide(L)'
;MTIPTITVPIATSKTMSCQLNLPWFVQNTEYHPVPATFEPLVNGARAFGAVYDAILAAKSSVEIICWGFQPSMYFKRGDTRSLCIGDLL
;
A
#
# COMPACT_ATOMS: atom_id res chain seq x y z
N MET A 1 19.12 25.33 -8.57
CA MET A 1 19.01 23.93 -9.05
C MET A 1 17.95 23.91 -10.14
N THR A 2 18.26 23.38 -11.32
CA THR A 2 17.30 23.26 -12.43
C THR A 2 16.46 21.99 -12.24
N ILE A 3 15.15 22.10 -12.41
CA ILE A 3 14.25 20.94 -12.37
C ILE A 3 14.49 20.13 -13.66
N PRO A 4 14.76 18.82 -13.59
CA PRO A 4 14.97 18.00 -14.78
C PRO A 4 13.68 17.88 -15.59
N THR A 5 13.78 17.97 -16.91
CA THR A 5 12.66 17.77 -17.84
C THR A 5 12.25 16.30 -17.84
N ILE A 6 10.95 16.03 -17.68
CA ILE A 6 10.38 14.68 -17.75
C ILE A 6 9.82 14.48 -19.16
N THR A 7 10.42 13.57 -19.93
CA THR A 7 10.00 13.26 -21.31
C THR A 7 9.48 11.83 -21.37
N VAL A 8 8.24 11.64 -21.84
CA VAL A 8 7.66 10.32 -22.09
C VAL A 8 7.32 10.18 -23.58
N PRO A 9 7.80 9.14 -24.28
CA PRO A 9 7.44 8.92 -25.67
C PRO A 9 5.98 8.46 -25.80
N ILE A 10 5.26 9.01 -26.79
CA ILE A 10 3.91 8.57 -27.15
C ILE A 10 3.95 7.98 -28.55
N ALA A 11 3.54 6.73 -28.68
CA ALA A 11 3.30 6.09 -29.97
C ALA A 11 1.79 6.05 -30.24
N THR A 12 1.26 7.06 -30.93
CA THR A 12 -0.19 7.21 -31.21
C THR A 12 -0.77 6.05 -32.04
N SER A 13 0.07 5.32 -32.77
CA SER A 13 -0.30 4.08 -33.46
C SER A 13 -0.53 2.88 -32.53
N LYS A 14 -0.12 2.97 -31.26
CA LYS A 14 -0.27 1.93 -30.23
C LYS A 14 -1.25 2.35 -29.14
N THR A 15 -1.17 3.60 -28.69
CA THR A 15 -2.04 4.14 -27.65
C THR A 15 -2.15 5.66 -27.76
N MET A 16 -3.31 6.20 -27.39
CA MET A 16 -3.57 7.64 -27.32
C MET A 16 -3.34 8.22 -25.91
N SER A 17 -2.80 7.43 -24.98
CA SER A 17 -2.51 7.86 -23.60
C SER A 17 -1.05 7.59 -23.23
N CYS A 18 -0.49 8.40 -22.34
CA CYS A 18 0.82 8.17 -21.73
C CYS A 18 0.71 8.30 -20.21
N GLN A 19 1.55 7.57 -19.48
CA GLN A 19 1.68 7.69 -18.02
C GLN A 19 2.93 8.51 -17.70
N LEU A 20 2.71 9.69 -17.14
CA LEU A 20 3.78 10.55 -16.66
C LEU A 20 4.15 10.12 -15.24
N ASN A 21 5.27 9.41 -15.10
CA ASN A 21 5.81 9.08 -13.79
C ASN A 21 6.73 10.21 -13.33
N LEU A 22 6.43 10.78 -12.16
CA LEU A 22 7.29 11.77 -11.54
C LEU A 22 8.58 11.10 -11.03
N PRO A 23 9.71 11.84 -10.91
CA PRO A 23 11.03 11.29 -10.57
C PRO A 23 11.13 10.74 -9.14
N TRP A 24 10.03 10.71 -8.39
CA TRP A 24 9.91 9.96 -7.14
C TRP A 24 9.77 8.45 -7.34
N PHE A 25 9.45 7.99 -8.56
CA PHE A 25 9.44 6.56 -8.87
C PHE A 25 10.87 6.09 -9.13
N VAL A 26 11.20 4.93 -8.56
CA VAL A 26 12.47 4.26 -8.81
C VAL A 26 12.55 3.92 -10.30
N GLN A 27 13.67 4.29 -10.95
CA GLN A 27 13.91 4.04 -12.37
C GLN A 27 14.54 2.66 -12.59
N ASN A 28 14.37 2.09 -13.79
CA ASN A 28 14.94 0.79 -14.18
C ASN A 28 14.57 -0.37 -13.22
N THR A 29 13.35 -0.35 -12.72
CA THR A 29 12.82 -1.39 -11.83
C THR A 29 12.34 -2.61 -12.61
N GLU A 30 12.42 -3.78 -11.97
CA GLU A 30 11.80 -5.02 -12.49
C GLU A 30 10.28 -4.85 -12.66
N TYR A 31 9.63 -4.13 -11.74
CA TYR A 31 8.19 -3.85 -11.76
C TYR A 31 7.95 -2.38 -12.10
N HIS A 32 7.17 -2.12 -13.16
CA HIS A 32 6.83 -0.76 -13.58
C HIS A 32 5.73 -0.16 -12.68
N PRO A 33 5.66 1.19 -12.55
CA PRO A 33 4.57 1.84 -11.83
C PRO A 33 3.20 1.49 -12.42
N VAL A 34 2.24 1.21 -11.54
CA VAL A 34 0.84 0.94 -11.90
C VAL A 34 -0.09 1.95 -11.23
N PRO A 35 -1.23 2.32 -11.86
CA PRO A 35 -2.23 3.17 -11.22
C PRO A 35 -2.74 2.54 -9.91
N ALA A 36 -2.73 3.31 -8.82
CA ALA A 36 -3.17 2.86 -7.51
C ALA A 36 -3.78 4.01 -6.69
N THR A 37 -4.61 3.67 -5.71
CA THR A 37 -5.04 4.59 -4.66
C THR A 37 -4.03 4.56 -3.51
N PHE A 38 -3.79 5.71 -2.88
CA PHE A 38 -2.86 5.83 -1.76
C PHE A 38 -3.49 6.62 -0.61
N GLU A 39 -3.42 6.07 0.60
CA GLU A 39 -3.83 6.75 1.82
C GLU A 39 -2.66 6.82 2.82
N PRO A 40 -2.21 8.02 3.22
CA PRO A 40 -1.19 8.16 4.24
C PRO A 40 -1.76 7.90 5.65
N LEU A 41 -1.29 6.83 6.30
CA LEU A 41 -1.68 6.48 7.66
C LEU A 41 -0.56 6.86 8.64
N VAL A 42 -0.76 7.98 9.33
CA VAL A 42 0.20 8.49 10.32
C VAL A 42 -0.01 7.79 11.67
N ASN A 43 1.07 7.22 12.22
CA ASN A 43 1.13 6.49 13.49
C ASN A 43 0.39 5.14 13.52
N GLY A 44 0.73 4.34 14.55
CA GLY A 44 0.22 2.98 14.69
C GLY A 44 -1.29 2.88 14.93
N ALA A 45 -1.91 3.81 15.66
CA ALA A 45 -3.33 3.68 16.01
C ALA A 45 -4.24 3.64 14.77
N ARG A 46 -4.01 4.53 13.79
CA ARG A 46 -4.76 4.50 12.53
C ARG A 46 -4.29 3.40 11.60
N ALA A 47 -2.97 3.20 11.47
CA ALA A 47 -2.39 2.19 10.60
C ALA A 47 -2.87 0.78 10.96
N PHE A 48 -2.74 0.37 12.23
CA PHE A 48 -3.19 -0.94 12.69
C PHE A 48 -4.71 -1.08 12.67
N GLY A 49 -5.45 0.01 12.95
CA GLY A 49 -6.91 0.00 12.84
C GLY A 49 -7.41 -0.31 11.43
N ALA A 50 -6.82 0.34 10.41
CA ALA A 50 -7.16 0.10 9.01
C ALA A 50 -6.78 -1.32 8.57
N VAL A 51 -5.61 -1.81 8.97
CA VAL A 51 -5.17 -3.19 8.67
C VAL A 51 -6.11 -4.22 9.31
N TYR A 52 -6.52 -4.02 10.56
CA TYR A 52 -7.47 -4.90 11.24
C TYR A 52 -8.79 -5.01 10.46
N ASP A 53 -9.36 -3.88 10.04
CA ASP A 53 -10.62 -3.87 9.30
C ASP A 53 -10.50 -4.55 7.94
N ALA A 54 -9.38 -4.34 7.24
CA ALA A 54 -9.11 -5.00 5.97
C ALA A 54 -8.99 -6.53 6.12
N ILE A 55 -8.31 -7.01 7.17
CA ILE A 55 -8.19 -8.44 7.48
C ILE A 55 -9.56 -9.02 7.83
N LEU A 56 -10.31 -8.38 8.72
CA LEU A 56 -11.65 -8.84 9.13
C LEU A 56 -12.62 -8.93 7.94
N ALA A 57 -12.50 -8.04 6.96
CA ALA A 57 -13.34 -8.02 5.77
C ALA A 57 -12.86 -8.95 4.63
N ALA A 58 -11.68 -9.55 4.75
CA ALA A 58 -11.12 -10.41 3.72
C ALA A 58 -11.96 -11.67 3.52
N LYS A 59 -12.18 -12.06 2.25
CA LYS A 59 -13.04 -13.20 1.88
C LYS A 59 -12.30 -14.40 1.29
N SER A 60 -11.03 -14.21 0.92
CA SER A 60 -10.27 -15.20 0.15
C SER A 60 -8.92 -15.50 0.80
N SER A 61 -8.06 -14.51 0.92
CA SER A 61 -6.72 -14.67 1.49
C SER A 61 -6.21 -13.38 2.13
N VAL A 62 -5.26 -13.53 3.05
CA VAL A 62 -4.50 -12.46 3.68
C VAL A 62 -3.03 -12.85 3.61
N GLU A 63 -2.22 -12.04 2.94
CA GLU A 63 -0.78 -12.25 2.81
C GLU A 63 -0.02 -11.18 3.61
N ILE A 64 0.84 -11.61 4.53
CA ILE A 64 1.56 -10.71 5.43
C ILE A 64 3.06 -10.99 5.31
N ILE A 65 3.82 -9.96 5.01
CA ILE A 65 5.28 -9.96 5.05
C ILE A 65 5.70 -8.93 6.09
N CYS A 66 6.43 -9.37 7.11
CA CYS A 66 6.94 -8.49 8.15
C CYS A 66 8.26 -9.04 8.73
N TRP A 67 9.03 -8.16 9.36
CA TRP A 67 10.28 -8.56 10.02
C TRP A 67 10.03 -9.17 11.41
N GLY A 68 8.97 -8.74 12.09
CA GLY A 68 8.57 -9.27 13.39
C GLY A 68 7.05 -9.30 13.51
N PHE A 69 6.51 -10.42 14.01
CA PHE A 69 5.09 -10.65 14.18
C PHE A 69 4.81 -11.11 15.62
N GLN A 70 3.98 -10.37 16.35
CA GLN A 70 3.56 -10.74 17.71
C GLN A 70 2.06 -11.06 17.71
N PRO A 71 1.67 -12.36 17.73
CA PRO A 71 0.27 -12.77 17.63
C PRO A 71 -0.63 -12.19 18.73
N SER A 72 -0.09 -11.98 19.94
CA SER A 72 -0.85 -11.44 21.07
C SER A 72 -1.13 -9.92 21.00
N MET A 73 -0.66 -9.24 19.96
CA MET A 73 -0.85 -7.80 19.81
C MET A 73 -2.29 -7.46 19.40
N TYR A 74 -2.84 -6.42 20.03
CA TYR A 74 -4.09 -5.79 19.60
C TYR A 74 -3.82 -4.69 18.58
N PHE A 75 -4.40 -4.82 17.39
CA PHE A 75 -4.34 -3.79 16.35
C PHE A 75 -5.34 -2.66 16.61
N LYS A 76 -6.52 -2.99 17.16
CA LYS A 76 -7.48 -2.02 17.72
C LYS A 76 -7.49 -2.11 19.24
N ARG A 77 -7.36 -0.97 19.90
CA ARG A 77 -7.30 -0.86 21.37
C ARG A 77 -8.54 -0.13 21.88
N GLY A 78 -9.01 -0.49 23.08
CA GLY A 78 -10.12 0.19 23.75
C GLY A 78 -11.52 -0.30 23.34
N ASP A 79 -11.62 -1.23 22.39
CA ASP A 79 -12.84 -1.96 22.07
C ASP A 79 -12.74 -3.38 22.65
N THR A 80 -13.72 -3.76 23.46
CA THR A 80 -13.78 -5.06 24.13
C THR A 80 -14.07 -6.21 23.19
N ARG A 81 -14.46 -5.93 21.94
CA ARG A 81 -14.73 -6.93 20.91
C ARG A 81 -13.60 -7.13 19.92
N SER A 82 -12.59 -6.26 19.96
CA SER A 82 -11.43 -6.40 19.08
C SER A 82 -10.62 -7.63 19.46
N LEU A 83 -10.28 -8.47 18.49
CA LEU A 83 -9.42 -9.64 18.70
C LEU A 83 -7.94 -9.23 18.70
N CYS A 84 -7.09 -10.05 19.34
CA CYS A 84 -5.66 -9.97 19.06
C CYS A 84 -5.40 -10.51 17.64
N ILE A 85 -4.31 -10.06 17.00
CA ILE A 85 -4.08 -10.38 15.58
C ILE A 85 -3.92 -11.88 15.32
N GLY A 86 -3.43 -12.63 16.31
CA GLY A 86 -3.30 -14.08 16.24
C GLY A 86 -4.63 -14.83 16.22
N ASP A 87 -5.68 -14.27 16.83
CA ASP A 87 -7.03 -14.88 16.82
C ASP A 87 -7.87 -14.42 15.62
N LEU A 88 -7.48 -13.31 14.99
CA LEU A 88 -8.18 -12.75 13.82
C LEU A 88 -7.82 -13.46 12.51
N LEU A 89 -6.57 -13.96 12.42
CA LEU A 89 -6.04 -14.71 11.26
C LEU A 89 -6.39 -16.20 11.36
#